data_AF-A0A6N7Y5M4-F1
#
_entry.id   AF-A0A6N7Y5M4-F1
#
_cell.length_a   1.000
_cell.length_b   1.000
_cell.length_c   1.000
_cell.angle_alpha   90.00
_cell.angle_beta   90.00
_cell.angle_gamma   90.00
#
_symmetry.space_group_name_H-M   'P 1'
#
loop_
_entity.id
_entity.type
_entity.pdbx_description
1 polymer ?
#
loop_
_entity_poly.entity_id
_entity_poly.type
_entity_poly.pdbx_seq_one_letter_code
_entity_poly.pdbx_strand_id
1 'polypeptide(L)'
;MTFNMWIKKQKDIYGELQNQQYDSPKKQWEFFDNRINCVLGTARHSEQSYEGMFQENKDSRNNSKKEEEAKRGRKHLDEDIEFGEEEQKFFRKIFEMFPTSEKLTLIEEDKWEEFNIEDRLELFNIAVDMLENNGYWFPLSFGNWDLCNQWAGGKYQCKEDELEAKLFFPHMYRIKSKLIELKGEMLQYSELNKDKLIDEEKKFEQDLDRYLSILDSRATEMSFIQRVNKKIAKIQQLRCGLFREERLREETDEREIITEEDRYFEAGLDRYLNWLDEDKNGIDYARRIINKIEYIEKMWSIYDVRYSSAQINKNLDISELKITIPEVILEANEDIYNRYCKLGEKMEQDSKEDDVFEEKLKEYIELLRKAGERQRFGKEYIEETAKKYAKKFNKNVNIKN
;
A
#
# COMPACT_ATOMS: atom_id res chain seq x y z
N MET A 1 30.94 -15.04 -6.84
CA MET A 1 31.51 -15.47 -5.54
C MET A 1 30.36 -15.68 -4.54
N THR A 2 30.37 -16.66 -3.62
CA THR A 2 29.23 -16.76 -2.65
C THR A 2 29.19 -15.58 -1.68
N PHE A 3 28.04 -15.22 -1.10
CA PHE A 3 27.83 -14.22 -0.06
C PHE A 3 28.81 -14.40 1.09
N ASN A 4 28.96 -15.64 1.58
CA ASN A 4 29.89 -15.96 2.67
C ASN A 4 31.36 -15.71 2.28
N MET A 5 31.71 -15.87 1.01
CA MET A 5 33.04 -15.52 0.51
C MET A 5 33.17 -14.01 0.29
N TRP A 6 32.14 -13.36 -0.25
CA TRP A 6 32.09 -11.92 -0.49
C TRP A 6 32.24 -11.15 0.81
N ILE A 7 31.42 -11.45 1.82
CA ILE A 7 31.43 -10.75 3.10
C ILE A 7 32.80 -10.86 3.78
N LYS A 8 33.46 -12.02 3.71
CA LYS A 8 34.82 -12.21 4.26
C LYS A 8 35.89 -11.43 3.47
N LYS A 9 35.67 -11.14 2.19
CA LYS A 9 36.57 -10.29 1.40
C LYS A 9 36.37 -8.80 1.68
N GLN A 10 35.16 -8.37 2.05
CA GLN A 10 34.85 -7.01 2.49
C GLN A 10 35.31 -6.80 3.94
N LYS A 11 36.63 -6.63 4.16
CA LYS A 11 37.23 -6.54 5.50
C LYS A 11 36.64 -5.42 6.36
N ASP A 12 36.31 -4.30 5.73
CA ASP A 12 35.62 -3.15 6.31
C ASP A 12 34.24 -3.54 6.87
N ILE A 13 33.40 -4.15 6.03
CA ILE A 13 32.04 -4.58 6.40
C ILE A 13 32.10 -5.70 7.45
N TYR A 14 32.96 -6.69 7.24
CA TYR A 14 33.07 -7.85 8.12
C TYR A 14 33.53 -7.48 9.53
N GLY A 15 34.53 -6.61 9.65
CA GLY A 15 35.02 -6.14 10.94
C GLY A 15 33.94 -5.37 11.71
N GLU A 16 33.18 -4.54 11.01
CA GLU A 16 32.12 -3.75 11.64
C GLU A 16 30.92 -4.61 12.07
N LEU A 17 30.53 -5.59 11.28
CA LEU A 17 29.51 -6.57 11.66
C LEU A 17 29.93 -7.35 12.92
N GLN A 18 31.21 -7.73 13.04
CA GLN A 18 31.72 -8.36 14.26
C GLN A 18 31.64 -7.44 15.48
N ASN A 19 32.01 -6.17 15.33
CA ASN A 19 31.91 -5.16 16.40
C ASN A 19 30.46 -5.00 16.89
N GLN A 20 29.50 -5.08 15.97
CA GLN A 20 28.07 -5.01 16.24
C GLN A 20 27.44 -6.34 16.67
N GLN A 21 28.26 -7.34 17.05
CA GLN A 21 27.82 -8.66 17.51
C GLN A 21 27.14 -9.54 16.45
N TYR A 22 27.25 -9.20 15.17
CA TYR A 22 26.92 -10.05 14.02
C TYR A 22 28.12 -10.95 13.64
N ASP A 23 28.57 -11.72 14.63
CA ASP A 23 29.82 -12.49 14.64
C ASP A 23 29.73 -13.91 14.02
N SER A 24 28.52 -14.33 13.65
CA SER A 24 28.27 -15.64 13.02
C SER A 24 27.57 -15.49 11.67
N PRO A 25 27.74 -16.45 10.73
CA PRO A 25 27.09 -16.40 9.43
C PRO A 25 25.57 -16.23 9.52
N LYS A 26 24.92 -16.88 10.49
CA LYS A 26 23.47 -16.76 10.71
C LYS A 26 23.07 -15.33 11.06
N LYS A 27 23.81 -14.69 11.98
CA LYS A 27 23.56 -13.30 12.36
C LYS A 27 23.86 -12.33 11.21
N GLN A 28 24.89 -12.61 10.43
CA GLN A 28 25.22 -11.81 9.23
C GLN A 28 24.09 -11.87 8.19
N TRP A 29 23.47 -13.04 7.98
CA TRP A 29 22.27 -13.14 7.17
C TRP A 29 21.11 -12.35 7.75
N GLU A 30 20.83 -12.50 9.05
CA GLU A 30 19.77 -11.74 9.73
C GLU A 30 19.94 -10.22 9.58
N PHE A 31 21.19 -9.71 9.62
CA PHE A 31 21.48 -8.31 9.36
C PHE A 31 20.98 -7.87 7.98
N PHE A 32 21.35 -8.59 6.92
CA PHE A 32 20.98 -8.21 5.56
C PHE A 32 19.51 -8.52 5.25
N ASP A 33 18.98 -9.66 5.70
CA ASP A 33 17.59 -10.08 5.47
C ASP A 33 16.60 -9.01 5.94
N ASN A 34 16.77 -8.48 7.15
CA ASN A 34 15.85 -7.46 7.69
C ASN A 34 15.85 -6.19 6.82
N ARG A 35 17.04 -5.75 6.36
CA ARG A 35 17.21 -4.51 5.58
C ARG A 35 16.72 -4.67 4.15
N ILE A 36 17.04 -5.80 3.53
CA ILE A 36 16.59 -6.13 2.17
C ILE A 36 15.07 -6.27 2.14
N ASN A 37 14.48 -6.89 3.16
CA ASN A 37 13.03 -6.97 3.28
C ASN A 37 12.38 -5.58 3.39
N CYS A 38 12.99 -4.66 4.14
CA CYS A 38 12.53 -3.27 4.18
C CYS A 38 12.66 -2.57 2.81
N VAL A 39 13.73 -2.80 2.04
CA VAL A 39 13.93 -2.13 0.75
C VAL A 39 13.02 -2.69 -0.34
N LEU A 40 12.93 -4.01 -0.47
CA LEU A 40 12.30 -4.68 -1.61
C LEU A 40 10.92 -5.29 -1.29
N GLY A 41 10.54 -5.34 -0.01
CA GLY A 41 9.31 -5.99 0.42
C GLY A 41 9.32 -7.52 0.22
N THR A 42 10.51 -8.12 0.14
CA THR A 42 10.69 -9.57 -0.06
C THR A 42 11.57 -10.16 1.03
N ALA A 43 11.09 -11.23 1.65
CA ALA A 43 11.84 -12.01 2.62
C ALA A 43 12.43 -13.26 1.97
N ARG A 44 13.71 -13.53 2.23
CA ARG A 44 14.37 -14.79 1.86
C ARG A 44 13.77 -15.94 2.67
N HIS A 45 13.53 -17.10 2.03
CA HIS A 45 13.15 -18.30 2.77
C HIS A 45 14.30 -18.77 3.67
N SER A 46 13.99 -19.17 4.91
CA SER A 46 15.01 -19.49 5.92
C SER A 46 15.99 -20.60 5.52
N GLU A 47 15.57 -21.48 4.61
CA GLU A 47 16.35 -22.61 4.10
C GLU A 47 17.10 -22.31 2.80
N GLN A 48 16.87 -21.15 2.19
CA GLN A 48 17.37 -20.80 0.86
C GLN A 48 18.62 -19.92 0.95
N SER A 49 19.73 -20.24 0.28
CA SER A 49 20.88 -19.33 0.17
C SER A 49 20.50 -18.06 -0.62
N TYR A 50 21.25 -16.95 -0.50
CA TYR A 50 21.02 -15.79 -1.37
C TYR A 50 21.17 -16.20 -2.83
N GLU A 51 22.18 -17.02 -3.10
CA GLU A 51 22.47 -17.68 -4.37
C GLU A 51 21.32 -18.56 -4.87
N GLY A 52 20.71 -19.37 -3.98
CA GLY A 52 19.55 -20.18 -4.28
C GLY A 52 18.30 -19.34 -4.58
N MET A 53 18.14 -18.20 -3.89
CA MET A 53 17.11 -17.20 -4.19
C MET A 53 17.26 -16.65 -5.61
N PHE A 54 18.50 -16.53 -6.11
CA PHE A 54 18.80 -16.01 -7.44
C PHE A 54 18.55 -17.02 -8.59
N GLN A 55 18.55 -18.35 -8.33
CA GLN A 55 18.48 -19.38 -9.37
C GLN A 55 17.19 -20.24 -9.38
N GLU A 56 16.52 -20.51 -8.25
CA GLU A 56 15.28 -21.33 -8.26
C GLU A 56 14.15 -20.68 -9.07
N ASN A 57 14.11 -19.34 -9.10
CA ASN A 57 13.18 -18.59 -9.93
C ASN A 57 13.63 -18.52 -11.41
N LYS A 58 14.91 -18.82 -11.72
CA LYS A 58 15.51 -18.88 -13.08
C LYS A 58 15.11 -20.13 -13.86
N ASP A 59 15.04 -21.27 -13.17
CA ASP A 59 14.77 -22.58 -13.80
C ASP A 59 13.27 -22.88 -14.01
N SER A 60 12.37 -22.22 -13.28
CA SER A 60 10.92 -22.38 -13.40
C SER A 60 10.34 -21.88 -14.73
N ARG A 61 11.03 -20.99 -15.44
CA ARG A 61 10.66 -20.58 -16.81
C ARG A 61 11.18 -21.51 -17.91
N ASN A 62 12.24 -22.26 -17.65
CA ASN A 62 12.84 -23.14 -18.66
C ASN A 62 12.25 -24.55 -18.69
N ASN A 63 11.29 -24.87 -17.80
CA ASN A 63 10.71 -26.21 -17.74
C ASN A 63 9.19 -26.23 -17.73
N SER A 64 8.58 -26.05 -18.90
CA SER A 64 7.36 -26.77 -19.25
C SER A 64 7.65 -28.21 -19.76
N LYS A 65 8.89 -28.72 -19.64
CA LYS A 65 9.26 -30.07 -20.12
C LYS A 65 10.23 -30.91 -19.27
N LYS A 66 10.66 -30.50 -18.06
CA LYS A 66 11.54 -31.36 -17.22
C LYS A 66 11.20 -31.42 -15.72
N GLU A 67 9.96 -31.14 -15.33
CA GLU A 67 9.57 -31.21 -13.90
C GLU A 67 9.36 -32.63 -13.36
N GLU A 68 9.33 -33.67 -14.19
CA GLU A 68 9.11 -35.05 -13.70
C GLU A 68 10.40 -35.84 -13.36
N GLU A 69 11.58 -35.43 -13.82
CA GLU A 69 12.82 -36.20 -13.55
C GLU A 69 13.71 -35.63 -12.42
N ALA A 70 13.54 -34.36 -12.04
CA ALA A 70 14.43 -33.70 -11.07
C ALA A 70 14.08 -33.94 -9.58
N LYS A 71 12.91 -34.51 -9.27
CA LYS A 71 12.44 -34.72 -7.88
C LYS A 71 13.09 -35.91 -7.15
N ARG A 72 14.06 -36.60 -7.77
CA ARG A 72 14.78 -37.71 -7.14
C ARG A 72 16.29 -37.47 -7.13
N GLY A 73 16.74 -36.75 -6.11
CA GLY A 73 18.08 -36.94 -5.54
C GLY A 73 19.19 -36.03 -6.05
N ARG A 74 19.08 -34.71 -5.85
CA ARG A 74 20.26 -33.83 -5.82
C ARG A 74 20.36 -33.07 -4.50
N LYS A 75 21.19 -33.61 -3.61
CA LYS A 75 21.94 -32.82 -2.63
C LYS A 75 23.17 -32.30 -3.37
N HIS A 76 23.54 -31.02 -3.21
CA HIS A 76 24.60 -30.26 -3.92
C HIS A 76 24.16 -29.52 -5.20
N LEU A 77 23.56 -28.35 -5.03
CA LEU A 77 23.46 -27.29 -6.05
C LEU A 77 23.95 -25.91 -5.54
N ASP A 78 24.27 -25.75 -4.25
CA ASP A 78 24.71 -24.47 -3.66
C ASP A 78 26.19 -24.11 -3.91
N GLU A 79 27.01 -25.00 -4.49
CA GLU A 79 28.46 -24.81 -4.61
C GLU A 79 28.90 -24.08 -5.89
N ASP A 80 28.03 -23.95 -6.90
CA ASP A 80 28.38 -23.41 -8.24
C ASP A 80 27.76 -22.04 -8.56
N ILE A 81 27.04 -21.42 -7.61
CA ILE A 81 26.30 -20.16 -7.85
C ILE A 81 27.01 -19.01 -7.14
N GLU A 82 27.16 -17.90 -7.85
CA GLU A 82 28.07 -16.81 -7.52
C GLU A 82 27.32 -15.48 -7.53
N PHE A 83 27.49 -14.62 -6.50
CA PHE A 83 27.14 -13.19 -6.57
C PHE A 83 27.80 -12.58 -7.81
N GLY A 84 26.99 -11.97 -8.67
CA GLY A 84 27.44 -11.10 -9.73
C GLY A 84 27.91 -9.75 -9.18
N GLU A 85 28.26 -8.83 -10.08
CA GLU A 85 28.77 -7.51 -9.68
C GLU A 85 27.65 -6.61 -9.11
N GLU A 86 26.43 -6.70 -9.65
CA GLU A 86 25.31 -5.86 -9.22
C GLU A 86 24.77 -6.25 -7.84
N GLU A 87 24.71 -7.55 -7.50
CA GLU A 87 24.35 -7.98 -6.15
C GLU A 87 25.39 -7.51 -5.13
N GLN A 88 26.67 -7.53 -5.50
CA GLN A 88 27.73 -7.03 -4.62
C GLN A 88 27.59 -5.53 -4.37
N LYS A 89 27.25 -4.74 -5.41
CA LYS A 89 26.97 -3.29 -5.25
C LYS A 89 25.76 -3.06 -4.37
N PHE A 90 24.67 -3.80 -4.58
CA PHE A 90 23.46 -3.69 -3.77
C PHE A 90 23.72 -4.00 -2.30
N PHE A 91 24.31 -5.16 -1.99
CA PHE A 91 24.59 -5.53 -0.59
C PHE A 91 25.57 -4.55 0.07
N ARG A 92 26.56 -4.04 -0.66
CA ARG A 92 27.43 -2.98 -0.16
C ARG A 92 26.64 -1.71 0.17
N LYS A 93 25.77 -1.23 -0.74
CA LYS A 93 24.94 -0.04 -0.53
C LYS A 93 23.98 -0.21 0.66
N ILE A 94 23.39 -1.39 0.83
CA ILE A 94 22.56 -1.73 2.01
C ILE A 94 23.34 -1.55 3.31
N PHE A 95 24.58 -2.05 3.37
CA PHE A 95 25.41 -1.90 4.56
C PHE A 95 25.80 -0.44 4.80
N GLU A 96 26.18 0.29 3.74
CA GLU A 96 26.61 1.68 3.82
C GLU A 96 25.49 2.61 4.29
N MET A 97 24.26 2.43 3.81
CA MET A 97 23.12 3.25 4.21
C MET A 97 22.52 2.84 5.56
N PHE A 98 22.50 1.54 5.87
CA PHE A 98 21.82 1.01 7.06
C PHE A 98 22.77 0.24 7.98
N PRO A 99 23.90 0.81 8.42
CA PRO A 99 24.92 0.05 9.14
C PRO A 99 24.48 -0.39 10.54
N THR A 100 23.46 0.25 11.14
CA THR A 100 23.08 0.06 12.55
C THR A 100 21.61 -0.34 12.70
N SER A 101 21.24 -0.80 13.90
CA SER A 101 19.84 -1.09 14.25
C SER A 101 18.95 0.16 14.28
N GLU A 102 19.50 1.33 14.64
CA GLU A 102 18.77 2.60 14.61
C GLU A 102 18.33 2.95 13.17
N LYS A 103 19.25 2.78 12.21
CA LYS A 103 18.92 2.97 10.79
C LYS A 103 17.93 1.92 10.28
N LEU A 104 18.00 0.69 10.78
CA LEU A 104 16.99 -0.33 10.50
C LEU A 104 15.60 0.10 11.00
N THR A 105 15.48 0.60 12.23
CA THR A 105 14.19 1.09 12.76
C THR A 105 13.59 2.21 11.89
N LEU A 106 14.41 3.12 11.37
CA LEU A 106 13.93 4.16 10.45
C LEU A 106 13.31 3.58 9.17
N ILE A 107 13.96 2.60 8.53
CA ILE A 107 13.41 1.99 7.31
C ILE A 107 12.29 0.98 7.59
N GLU A 108 12.22 0.40 8.79
CA GLU A 108 11.06 -0.38 9.27
C GLU A 108 9.82 0.51 9.42
N GLU A 109 10.01 1.77 9.81
CA GLU A 109 8.96 2.78 9.90
C GLU A 109 8.72 3.54 8.59
N ASP A 110 9.38 3.14 7.49
CA ASP A 110 9.34 3.80 6.18
C ASP A 110 9.70 5.31 6.22
N LYS A 111 10.60 5.70 7.14
CA LYS A 111 11.12 7.07 7.28
C LYS A 111 12.32 7.33 6.37
N TRP A 112 12.10 7.23 5.05
CA TRP A 112 13.15 7.43 4.06
C TRP A 112 13.65 8.86 3.98
N GLU A 113 12.83 9.83 4.40
CA GLU A 113 13.14 11.26 4.52
C GLU A 113 14.40 11.54 5.37
N GLU A 114 14.74 10.65 6.30
CA GLU A 114 15.91 10.74 7.19
C GLU A 114 17.25 10.41 6.51
N PHE A 115 17.22 9.97 5.25
CA PHE A 115 18.41 9.62 4.46
C PHE A 115 18.67 10.66 3.36
N ASN A 116 19.90 10.80 2.86
CA ASN A 116 20.17 11.74 1.78
C ASN A 116 19.45 11.32 0.48
N ILE A 117 18.86 12.28 -0.25
CA ILE A 117 18.18 12.02 -1.53
C ILE A 117 19.12 11.44 -2.60
N GLU A 118 20.40 11.82 -2.60
CA GLU A 118 21.43 11.27 -3.49
C GLU A 118 21.69 9.80 -3.19
N ASP A 119 21.76 9.42 -1.90
CA ASP A 119 21.92 8.03 -1.48
C ASP A 119 20.70 7.18 -1.84
N ARG A 120 19.50 7.75 -1.70
CA ARG A 120 18.24 7.10 -2.11
C ARG A 120 18.18 6.88 -3.62
N LEU A 121 18.59 7.87 -4.42
CA LEU A 121 18.67 7.74 -5.87
C LEU A 121 19.69 6.69 -6.29
N GLU A 122 20.86 6.65 -5.65
CA GLU A 122 21.87 5.63 -5.91
C GLU A 122 21.34 4.23 -5.54
N LEU A 123 20.68 4.09 -4.39
CA LEU A 123 20.04 2.83 -3.99
C LEU A 123 18.97 2.39 -4.98
N PHE A 124 18.13 3.31 -5.45
CA PHE A 124 17.11 3.03 -6.48
C PHE A 124 17.76 2.47 -7.74
N ASN A 125 18.76 3.18 -8.28
CA ASN A 125 19.45 2.76 -9.52
C ASN A 125 20.13 1.40 -9.35
N ILE A 126 20.82 1.17 -8.23
CA ILE A 126 21.49 -0.11 -7.95
C ILE A 126 20.46 -1.24 -7.79
N ALA A 127 19.34 -0.98 -7.13
CA ALA A 127 18.28 -1.97 -6.95
C ALA A 127 17.62 -2.32 -8.29
N VAL A 128 17.29 -1.32 -9.11
CA VAL A 128 16.71 -1.54 -10.46
C VAL A 128 17.70 -2.30 -11.34
N ASP A 129 18.95 -1.86 -11.44
CA ASP A 129 19.98 -2.55 -12.25
C ASP A 129 20.20 -3.99 -11.77
N MET A 130 20.28 -4.21 -10.45
CA MET A 130 20.36 -5.55 -9.88
C MET A 130 19.14 -6.40 -10.24
N LEU A 131 17.92 -5.87 -10.18
CA LEU A 131 16.67 -6.60 -10.40
C LEU A 131 16.36 -6.85 -11.87
N GLU A 132 16.67 -5.92 -12.77
CA GLU A 132 16.57 -6.10 -14.23
C GLU A 132 17.50 -7.23 -14.69
N ASN A 133 18.74 -7.25 -14.17
CA ASN A 133 19.70 -8.31 -14.46
C ASN A 133 19.37 -9.63 -13.72
N ASN A 134 18.46 -9.58 -12.73
CA ASN A 134 18.03 -10.73 -11.93
C ASN A 134 16.51 -10.77 -11.75
N GLY A 135 15.75 -10.90 -12.85
CA GLY A 135 14.28 -10.96 -12.87
C GLY A 135 13.62 -12.08 -12.05
N TYR A 136 14.40 -12.82 -11.27
CA TYR A 136 14.10 -13.98 -10.44
C TYR A 136 14.08 -13.67 -8.94
N TRP A 137 14.25 -12.41 -8.53
CA TRP A 137 14.18 -12.02 -7.11
C TRP A 137 12.78 -12.12 -6.50
N PHE A 138 11.73 -12.03 -7.31
CA PHE A 138 10.35 -12.12 -6.84
C PHE A 138 9.86 -13.57 -6.90
N PRO A 139 9.15 -14.06 -5.85
CA PRO A 139 8.56 -15.40 -5.89
C PRO A 139 7.74 -15.58 -7.17
N LEU A 140 7.69 -16.79 -7.74
CA LEU A 140 6.89 -17.08 -8.95
C LEU A 140 5.42 -16.65 -8.86
N SER A 141 4.88 -16.55 -7.64
CA SER A 141 3.54 -16.00 -7.38
C SER A 141 3.41 -14.49 -7.60
N PHE A 142 4.52 -13.76 -7.82
CA PHE A 142 4.59 -12.33 -8.08
C PHE A 142 4.99 -11.99 -9.53
N GLY A 143 5.60 -12.91 -10.29
CA GLY A 143 6.01 -12.66 -11.69
C GLY A 143 7.49 -12.28 -11.85
N ASN A 144 7.94 -11.99 -13.08
CA ASN A 144 9.27 -11.36 -13.35
C ASN A 144 9.24 -9.91 -12.84
N TRP A 145 10.35 -9.23 -12.62
CA TRP A 145 10.35 -7.77 -12.39
C TRP A 145 9.51 -6.99 -13.43
N ASP A 146 9.73 -7.24 -14.72
CA ASP A 146 8.91 -6.69 -15.83
C ASP A 146 7.46 -7.23 -15.92
N LEU A 147 7.18 -8.34 -15.23
CA LEU A 147 5.90 -9.06 -15.22
C LEU A 147 5.25 -9.11 -13.83
N CYS A 148 5.73 -8.27 -12.89
CA CYS A 148 5.10 -8.01 -11.60
C CYS A 148 3.79 -7.22 -11.77
N ASN A 149 3.38 -7.00 -13.02
CA ASN A 149 2.06 -6.62 -13.49
C ASN A 149 0.97 -7.65 -13.12
N GLN A 150 0.80 -7.97 -11.84
CA GLN A 150 -0.23 -8.90 -11.39
C GLN A 150 -1.39 -8.16 -10.72
N TRP A 151 -2.57 -8.33 -11.32
CA TRP A 151 -3.85 -8.01 -10.71
C TRP A 151 -4.18 -9.08 -9.66
N ALA A 152 -3.63 -8.97 -8.45
CA ALA A 152 -4.08 -9.77 -7.32
C ALA A 152 -5.22 -9.04 -6.61
N GLY A 153 -6.45 -9.58 -6.73
CA GLY A 153 -7.60 -9.05 -5.99
C GLY A 153 -8.06 -7.64 -6.37
N GLY A 154 -7.78 -7.17 -7.60
CA GLY A 154 -8.23 -5.85 -8.05
C GLY A 154 -7.23 -4.70 -7.85
N LYS A 155 -5.93 -4.99 -7.62
CA LYS A 155 -4.88 -3.96 -7.46
C LYS A 155 -3.69 -4.23 -8.38
N TYR A 156 -3.18 -3.17 -9.01
CA TYR A 156 -1.93 -3.17 -9.76
C TYR A 156 -0.74 -2.96 -8.80
N GLN A 157 0.33 -3.72 -8.97
CA GLN A 157 1.54 -3.65 -8.13
C GLN A 157 2.81 -3.72 -8.98
N CYS A 158 3.26 -2.60 -9.55
CA CYS A 158 4.63 -2.52 -10.07
C CYS A 158 5.59 -2.29 -8.91
N LYS A 159 6.60 -3.15 -8.78
CA LYS A 159 7.58 -3.07 -7.68
C LYS A 159 8.59 -1.96 -7.86
N GLU A 160 8.90 -1.59 -9.11
CA GLU A 160 9.71 -0.42 -9.41
C GLU A 160 9.01 0.86 -8.95
N ASP A 161 7.74 1.03 -9.34
CA ASP A 161 6.91 2.18 -8.91
C ASP A 161 6.75 2.22 -7.37
N GLU A 162 6.62 1.06 -6.72
CA GLU A 162 6.55 0.97 -5.26
C GLU A 162 7.86 1.44 -4.62
N LEU A 163 9.01 0.98 -5.14
CA LEU A 163 10.34 1.36 -4.68
C LEU A 163 10.60 2.86 -4.92
N GLU A 164 10.21 3.37 -6.08
CA GLU A 164 10.30 4.78 -6.44
C GLU A 164 9.49 5.64 -5.46
N ALA A 165 8.20 5.33 -5.28
CA ALA A 165 7.33 6.05 -4.36
C ALA A 165 7.88 6.03 -2.94
N LYS A 166 8.39 4.88 -2.49
CA LYS A 166 8.96 4.70 -1.16
C LYS A 166 10.22 5.54 -0.91
N LEU A 167 11.13 5.59 -1.89
CA LEU A 167 12.41 6.29 -1.75
C LEU A 167 12.29 7.80 -1.95
N PHE A 168 11.48 8.23 -2.93
CA PHE A 168 11.41 9.63 -3.34
C PHE A 168 10.23 10.40 -2.74
N PHE A 169 9.12 9.71 -2.43
CA PHE A 169 7.91 10.33 -1.86
C PHE A 169 7.43 9.58 -0.59
N PRO A 170 8.29 9.42 0.43
CA PRO A 170 8.00 8.57 1.60
C PRO A 170 6.74 8.95 2.36
N HIS A 171 6.39 10.25 2.51
CA HIS A 171 5.17 10.64 3.20
C HIS A 171 3.93 10.17 2.44
N MET A 172 3.92 10.38 1.12
CA MET A 172 2.84 9.91 0.26
C MET A 172 2.72 8.38 0.31
N TYR A 173 3.85 7.67 0.24
CA TYR A 173 3.88 6.21 0.35
C TYR A 173 3.31 5.71 1.69
N ARG A 174 3.76 6.27 2.81
CA ARG A 174 3.29 5.88 4.16
C ARG A 174 1.80 6.09 4.36
N ILE A 175 1.28 7.22 3.89
CA ILE A 175 -0.15 7.53 4.00
C ILE A 175 -0.95 6.63 3.05
N LYS A 176 -0.49 6.44 1.81
CA LYS A 176 -1.16 5.55 0.83
C LYS A 176 -1.30 4.13 1.35
N SER A 177 -0.23 3.56 1.90
CA SER A 177 -0.24 2.21 2.47
C SER A 177 -1.24 2.08 3.62
N LYS A 178 -1.33 3.09 4.48
CA LYS A 178 -2.29 3.12 5.59
C LYS A 178 -3.74 3.35 5.15
N LEU A 179 -3.97 4.18 4.13
CA LEU A 179 -5.33 4.35 3.56
C LEU A 179 -5.82 3.05 2.91
N ILE A 180 -4.92 2.31 2.26
CA ILE A 180 -5.19 0.97 1.73
C ILE A 180 -5.56 -0.01 2.84
N GLU A 181 -4.80 -0.02 3.94
CA GLU A 181 -5.09 -0.83 5.13
C GLU A 181 -6.45 -0.45 5.73
N LEU A 182 -6.69 0.84 5.95
CA LEU A 182 -7.93 1.37 6.48
C LEU A 182 -9.14 0.94 5.63
N LYS A 183 -9.05 1.08 4.31
CA LYS A 183 -10.11 0.64 3.39
C LYS A 183 -10.41 -0.86 3.56
N GLY A 184 -9.38 -1.69 3.76
CA GLY A 184 -9.53 -3.11 4.05
C GLY A 184 -10.23 -3.38 5.39
N GLU A 185 -9.80 -2.72 6.46
CA GLU A 185 -10.40 -2.83 7.80
C GLU A 185 -11.84 -2.32 7.83
N MET A 186 -12.15 -1.23 7.14
CA MET A 186 -13.49 -0.65 7.06
C MET A 186 -14.46 -1.54 6.31
N LEU A 187 -14.02 -2.20 5.23
CA LEU A 187 -14.85 -3.20 4.53
C LEU A 187 -15.23 -4.33 5.49
N GLN A 188 -14.28 -4.87 6.24
CA GLN A 188 -14.54 -5.90 7.26
C GLN A 188 -15.44 -5.39 8.40
N TYR A 189 -15.22 -4.15 8.87
CA TYR A 189 -16.02 -3.54 9.93
C TYR A 189 -17.48 -3.33 9.53
N SER A 190 -17.72 -2.85 8.29
CA SER A 190 -19.06 -2.59 7.77
C SER A 190 -19.95 -3.85 7.73
N GLU A 191 -19.35 -5.04 7.65
CA GLU A 191 -20.01 -6.34 7.72
C GLU A 191 -20.35 -6.77 9.16
N LEU A 192 -19.68 -6.22 10.17
CA LEU A 192 -19.71 -6.67 11.58
C LEU A 192 -20.37 -5.69 12.56
N ASN A 193 -20.41 -4.39 12.27
CA ASN A 193 -20.99 -3.34 13.12
C ASN A 193 -21.32 -2.09 12.30
N LYS A 194 -22.58 -1.65 12.29
CA LYS A 194 -22.94 -0.35 11.68
C LYS A 194 -23.05 0.82 12.66
N ASP A 195 -23.13 0.57 13.98
CA ASP A 195 -23.64 1.60 14.90
C ASP A 195 -22.75 1.91 16.13
N LYS A 196 -21.51 1.39 16.22
CA LYS A 196 -20.72 1.50 17.47
C LYS A 196 -19.66 2.61 17.50
N LEU A 197 -19.23 3.10 16.36
CA LEU A 197 -18.09 4.05 16.26
C LEU A 197 -18.47 5.34 15.54
N ILE A 198 -19.75 5.71 15.54
CA ILE A 198 -20.26 6.85 14.76
C ILE A 198 -19.54 8.16 15.12
N ASP A 199 -19.25 8.39 16.41
CA ASP A 199 -18.57 9.60 16.85
C ASP A 199 -17.10 9.62 16.41
N GLU A 200 -16.40 8.48 16.47
CA GLU A 200 -15.03 8.34 15.99
C GLU A 200 -14.93 8.42 14.46
N GLU A 201 -15.86 7.79 13.74
CA GLU A 201 -16.02 7.88 12.29
C GLU A 201 -16.23 9.32 11.85
N LYS A 202 -17.12 10.04 12.53
CA LYS A 202 -17.38 11.45 12.27
C LYS A 202 -16.15 12.32 12.52
N LYS A 203 -15.41 12.06 13.59
CA LYS A 203 -14.18 12.80 13.91
C LYS A 203 -13.12 12.53 12.84
N PHE A 204 -12.91 11.27 12.48
CA PHE A 204 -11.96 10.88 11.44
C PHE A 204 -12.35 11.43 10.06
N GLU A 205 -13.64 11.41 9.71
CA GLU A 205 -14.13 12.01 8.46
C GLU A 205 -13.78 13.50 8.38
N GLN A 206 -13.87 14.25 9.49
CA GLN A 206 -13.49 15.66 9.52
C GLN A 206 -11.98 15.87 9.35
N ASP A 207 -11.17 14.99 9.95
CA ASP A 207 -9.72 15.01 9.80
C ASP A 207 -9.33 14.70 8.34
N LEU A 208 -10.01 13.75 7.70
CA LEU A 208 -9.85 13.41 6.29
C LEU A 208 -10.29 14.55 5.36
N ASP A 209 -11.41 15.22 5.65
CA ASP A 209 -11.87 16.39 4.89
C ASP A 209 -10.85 17.54 4.94
N ARG A 210 -10.26 17.79 6.12
CA ARG A 210 -9.17 18.78 6.26
C ARG A 210 -7.95 18.37 5.43
N TYR A 211 -7.57 17.11 5.49
CA TYR A 211 -6.43 16.61 4.72
C TYR A 211 -6.66 16.71 3.20
N LEU A 212 -7.87 16.39 2.73
CA LEU A 212 -8.25 16.56 1.33
C LEU A 212 -8.13 18.00 0.84
N SER A 213 -8.56 18.98 1.63
CA SER A 213 -8.39 20.40 1.29
C SER A 213 -6.91 20.78 1.12
N ILE A 214 -6.02 20.22 1.94
CA ILE A 214 -4.56 20.41 1.81
C ILE A 214 -4.05 19.76 0.52
N LEU A 215 -4.42 18.51 0.24
CA LEU A 215 -4.02 17.81 -0.99
C LEU A 215 -4.51 18.53 -2.26
N ASP A 216 -5.78 18.95 -2.28
CA ASP A 216 -6.36 19.69 -3.39
C ASP A 216 -5.64 21.03 -3.63
N SER A 217 -5.21 21.72 -2.56
CA SER A 217 -4.40 22.94 -2.67
C SER A 217 -3.03 22.67 -3.32
N ARG A 218 -2.46 21.47 -3.13
CA ARG A 218 -1.15 21.07 -3.69
C ARG A 218 -1.27 20.55 -5.12
N ALA A 219 -2.34 19.85 -5.48
CA ALA A 219 -2.52 19.22 -6.79
C ALA A 219 -2.63 20.23 -7.96
N THR A 220 -3.01 21.49 -7.69
CA THR A 220 -3.10 22.60 -8.68
C THR A 220 -4.03 22.35 -9.88
N GLU A 221 -4.87 21.30 -9.84
CA GLU A 221 -5.80 20.99 -10.94
C GLU A 221 -6.98 21.97 -11.01
N MET A 222 -7.38 22.54 -9.87
CA MET A 222 -8.44 23.53 -9.74
C MET A 222 -8.01 24.61 -8.77
N SER A 223 -8.21 25.88 -9.12
CA SER A 223 -8.11 27.01 -8.18
C SER A 223 -9.08 26.80 -7.01
N PHE A 224 -8.79 27.42 -5.87
CA PHE A 224 -9.65 27.37 -4.70
C PHE A 224 -11.07 27.85 -5.03
N ILE A 225 -11.20 28.94 -5.79
CA ILE A 225 -12.51 29.42 -6.27
C ILE A 225 -13.25 28.38 -7.12
N GLN A 226 -12.56 27.67 -8.02
CA GLN A 226 -13.19 26.61 -8.81
C GLN A 226 -13.68 25.45 -7.92
N ARG A 227 -12.88 25.03 -6.93
CA ARG A 227 -13.27 23.97 -5.98
C ARG A 227 -14.48 24.36 -5.13
N VAL A 228 -14.45 25.58 -4.57
CA VAL A 228 -15.57 26.14 -3.80
C VAL A 228 -16.84 26.22 -4.65
N ASN A 229 -16.74 26.72 -5.88
CA ASN A 229 -17.89 26.83 -6.77
C ASN A 229 -18.47 25.47 -7.14
N LYS A 230 -17.63 24.47 -7.40
CA LYS A 230 -18.05 23.08 -7.65
C LYS A 230 -18.80 22.50 -6.44
N LYS A 231 -18.30 22.72 -5.22
CA LYS A 231 -18.95 22.29 -3.97
C LYS A 231 -20.29 23.00 -3.77
N ILE A 232 -20.36 24.32 -3.97
CA ILE A 232 -21.60 25.10 -3.89
C ILE A 232 -22.62 24.64 -4.94
N ALA A 233 -22.19 24.40 -6.18
CA ALA A 233 -23.06 23.91 -7.25
C ALA A 233 -23.64 22.53 -6.87
N LYS A 234 -22.82 21.64 -6.31
CA LYS A 234 -23.28 20.33 -5.82
C LYS A 234 -24.31 20.48 -4.68
N ILE A 235 -24.08 21.40 -3.74
CA ILE A 235 -25.03 21.72 -2.68
C ILE A 235 -26.36 22.20 -3.26
N GLN A 236 -26.32 23.14 -4.22
CA GLN A 236 -27.51 23.68 -4.88
C GLN A 236 -28.27 22.61 -5.66
N GLN A 237 -27.55 21.70 -6.34
CA GLN A 237 -28.14 20.55 -7.01
C GLN A 237 -28.86 19.65 -6.01
N LEU A 238 -28.19 19.25 -4.94
CA LEU A 238 -28.75 18.34 -3.93
C LEU A 238 -29.92 18.99 -3.20
N ARG A 239 -29.83 20.24 -2.77
CA ARG A 239 -30.89 20.94 -2.02
C ARG A 239 -32.07 21.37 -2.88
N CYS A 240 -31.79 21.99 -4.02
CA CYS A 240 -32.76 22.77 -4.77
C CYS A 240 -33.11 22.16 -6.14
N GLY A 241 -32.49 21.05 -6.55
CA GLY A 241 -32.71 20.44 -7.87
C GLY A 241 -32.21 21.30 -9.03
N LEU A 242 -31.35 22.29 -8.76
CA LEU A 242 -30.83 23.20 -9.77
C LEU A 242 -29.68 22.53 -10.54
N PHE A 243 -29.90 22.19 -11.80
CA PHE A 243 -28.83 21.90 -12.74
C PHE A 243 -28.34 23.22 -13.33
N ARG A 244 -27.16 23.68 -12.92
CA ARG A 244 -26.44 24.73 -13.67
C ARG A 244 -25.32 24.07 -14.44
N GLU A 245 -25.25 24.35 -15.74
CA GLU A 245 -24.01 24.17 -16.50
C GLU A 245 -22.93 25.04 -15.85
N GLU A 246 -21.81 24.41 -15.49
CA GLU A 246 -20.64 25.09 -14.97
C GLU A 246 -20.09 26.05 -16.05
N ARG A 247 -20.30 27.36 -15.89
CA ARG A 247 -19.41 28.34 -16.51
C ARG A 247 -18.24 28.55 -15.56
N LEU A 248 -17.25 27.66 -15.64
CA LEU A 248 -15.94 27.93 -15.07
C LEU A 248 -15.38 29.17 -15.79
N ARG A 249 -15.24 30.30 -15.09
CA ARG A 249 -14.42 31.39 -15.62
C ARG A 249 -12.98 30.91 -15.56
N GLU A 250 -12.29 30.91 -16.69
CA GLU A 250 -10.85 30.63 -16.82
C GLU A 250 -10.00 31.82 -16.30
N GLU A 251 -10.40 32.44 -15.19
CA GLU A 251 -9.56 33.44 -14.55
C GLU A 251 -8.62 32.70 -13.59
N THR A 252 -7.54 32.16 -14.13
CA THR A 252 -6.38 31.72 -13.36
C THR A 252 -5.66 32.94 -12.82
N ASP A 253 -5.97 33.34 -11.59
CA ASP A 253 -5.12 34.30 -10.87
C ASP A 253 -3.80 33.60 -10.53
N GLU A 254 -2.70 34.06 -11.13
CA GLU A 254 -1.39 33.39 -11.09
C GLU A 254 -0.74 33.31 -9.68
N ARG A 255 -1.40 33.79 -8.62
CA ARG A 255 -0.90 33.73 -7.23
C ARG A 255 -2.05 33.69 -6.21
N GLU A 256 -2.87 32.66 -6.27
CA GLU A 256 -3.86 32.41 -5.22
C GLU A 256 -3.13 31.97 -3.93
N ILE A 257 -3.00 32.88 -2.96
CA ILE A 257 -2.48 32.54 -1.62
C ILE A 257 -3.64 31.98 -0.82
N ILE A 258 -3.71 30.66 -0.71
CA ILE A 258 -4.73 29.95 0.08
C ILE A 258 -4.34 30.02 1.56
N THR A 259 -5.19 30.62 2.40
CA THR A 259 -4.96 30.69 3.86
C THR A 259 -5.50 29.47 4.59
N GLU A 260 -5.19 29.37 5.88
CA GLU A 260 -5.78 28.33 6.73
C GLU A 260 -7.30 28.57 6.91
N GLU A 261 -7.78 29.82 6.94
CA GLU A 261 -9.22 30.11 6.96
C GLU A 261 -9.93 29.61 5.69
N ASP A 262 -9.29 29.74 4.52
CA ASP A 262 -9.81 29.23 3.26
C ASP A 262 -9.98 27.70 3.30
N ARG A 263 -8.96 26.99 3.82
CA ARG A 263 -9.03 25.53 4.04
C ARG A 263 -10.14 25.15 5.01
N TYR A 264 -10.29 25.89 6.11
CA TYR A 264 -11.39 25.67 7.07
C TYR A 264 -12.77 25.90 6.45
N PHE A 265 -12.90 26.92 5.60
CA PHE A 265 -14.13 27.20 4.87
C PHE A 265 -14.46 26.07 3.89
N GLU A 266 -13.48 25.63 3.09
CA GLU A 266 -13.63 24.53 2.15
C GLU A 266 -14.04 23.23 2.86
N ALA A 267 -13.36 22.86 3.96
CA ALA A 267 -13.74 21.73 4.79
C ALA A 267 -15.13 21.91 5.46
N GLY A 268 -15.59 23.14 5.66
CA GLY A 268 -16.96 23.45 6.09
C GLY A 268 -18.01 23.10 5.04
N LEU A 269 -17.72 23.35 3.76
CA LEU A 269 -18.58 22.96 2.64
C LEU A 269 -18.63 21.43 2.51
N ASP A 270 -17.50 20.75 2.66
CA ASP A 270 -17.43 19.29 2.62
C ASP A 270 -18.28 18.66 3.73
N ARG A 271 -18.20 19.19 4.96
CA ARG A 271 -19.07 18.77 6.06
C ARG A 271 -20.56 18.91 5.74
N TYR A 272 -20.96 19.99 5.06
CA TYR A 272 -22.34 20.18 4.66
C TYR A 272 -22.77 19.23 3.54
N LEU A 273 -21.87 18.93 2.59
CA LEU A 273 -22.09 17.92 1.56
C LEU A 273 -22.23 16.52 2.16
N ASN A 274 -21.38 16.14 3.13
CA ASN A 274 -21.48 14.87 3.83
C ASN A 274 -22.87 14.70 4.50
N TRP A 275 -23.35 15.76 5.16
CA TRP A 275 -24.70 15.77 5.76
C TRP A 275 -25.80 15.58 4.70
N LEU A 276 -25.65 16.20 3.53
CA LEU A 276 -26.61 16.03 2.42
C LEU A 276 -26.58 14.62 1.83
N ASP A 277 -25.40 14.01 1.71
CA ASP A 277 -25.26 12.64 1.23
C ASP A 277 -25.87 11.61 2.19
N GLU A 278 -25.80 11.86 3.50
CA GLU A 278 -26.52 11.07 4.49
C GLU A 278 -28.04 11.25 4.36
N ASP A 279 -28.52 12.49 4.45
CA ASP A 279 -29.94 12.85 4.47
C ASP A 279 -30.68 12.44 3.19
N LYS A 280 -30.04 12.60 2.02
CA LYS A 280 -30.68 12.39 0.72
C LYS A 280 -30.32 11.08 0.04
N ASN A 281 -29.08 10.63 0.19
CA ASN A 281 -28.57 9.48 -0.54
C ASN A 281 -28.39 8.24 0.37
N GLY A 282 -28.57 8.38 1.69
CA GLY A 282 -28.43 7.27 2.65
C GLY A 282 -27.00 6.73 2.74
N ILE A 283 -26.00 7.55 2.41
CA ILE A 283 -24.58 7.15 2.42
C ILE A 283 -24.03 7.35 3.82
N ASP A 284 -23.69 6.25 4.51
CA ASP A 284 -23.12 6.26 5.85
C ASP A 284 -21.66 6.75 5.90
N TYR A 285 -21.15 7.04 7.11
CA TYR A 285 -19.78 7.52 7.31
C TYR A 285 -18.74 6.58 6.68
N ALA A 286 -18.90 5.26 6.88
CA ALA A 286 -17.97 4.28 6.34
C ALA A 286 -17.87 4.38 4.83
N ARG A 287 -19.00 4.47 4.12
CA ARG A 287 -19.00 4.60 2.67
C ARG A 287 -18.43 5.96 2.22
N ARG A 288 -18.68 7.05 2.94
CA ARG A 288 -18.10 8.37 2.61
C ARG A 288 -16.59 8.39 2.80
N ILE A 289 -16.07 7.79 3.87
CA ILE A 289 -14.62 7.65 4.09
C ILE A 289 -13.99 6.81 2.97
N ILE A 290 -14.60 5.69 2.59
CA ILE A 290 -14.11 4.86 1.46
C ILE A 290 -14.07 5.66 0.16
N ASN A 291 -15.13 6.41 -0.18
CA ASN A 291 -15.16 7.23 -1.38
C ASN A 291 -14.06 8.31 -1.38
N LYS A 292 -13.73 8.87 -0.21
CA LYS A 292 -12.64 9.85 -0.04
C LYS A 292 -11.27 9.21 -0.20
N ILE A 293 -11.07 8.00 0.33
CA ILE A 293 -9.87 7.20 0.07
C ILE A 293 -9.72 6.95 -1.43
N GLU A 294 -10.79 6.56 -2.13
CA GLU A 294 -10.79 6.33 -3.58
C GLU A 294 -10.45 7.61 -4.37
N TYR A 295 -10.88 8.78 -3.90
CA TYR A 295 -10.49 10.06 -4.48
C TYR A 295 -8.98 10.33 -4.32
N ILE A 296 -8.41 10.07 -3.15
CA ILE A 296 -6.96 10.18 -2.91
C ILE A 296 -6.19 9.16 -3.76
N GLU A 297 -6.65 7.90 -3.82
CA GLU A 297 -6.05 6.85 -4.66
C GLU A 297 -5.98 7.28 -6.13
N LYS A 298 -7.03 7.96 -6.62
CA LYS A 298 -7.04 8.50 -7.98
C LYS A 298 -6.10 9.69 -8.16
N MET A 299 -6.04 10.60 -7.18
CA MET A 299 -5.13 11.75 -7.19
C MET A 299 -3.66 11.30 -7.19
N TRP A 300 -3.36 10.19 -6.50
CA TRP A 300 -2.02 9.60 -6.40
C TRP A 300 -1.78 8.47 -7.41
N SER A 301 -2.62 8.38 -8.44
CA SER A 301 -2.40 7.43 -9.53
C SER A 301 -1.30 7.93 -10.44
N ILE A 302 -0.41 7.02 -10.82
CA ILE A 302 0.61 7.22 -11.85
C ILE A 302 0.13 6.73 -13.24
N TYR A 303 -1.04 6.09 -13.29
CA TYR A 303 -1.64 5.54 -14.51
C TYR A 303 -3.00 6.15 -14.83
N ASP A 304 -3.37 6.19 -16.11
CA ASP A 304 -4.77 6.40 -16.52
C ASP A 304 -5.53 5.08 -16.33
N VAL A 305 -6.43 5.02 -15.35
CA VAL A 305 -7.19 3.81 -15.03
C VAL A 305 -8.50 3.82 -15.82
N ARG A 306 -8.62 2.93 -16.80
CA ARG A 306 -9.87 2.72 -17.55
C ARG A 306 -10.47 1.35 -17.24
N TYR A 307 -11.73 1.34 -16.83
CA TYR A 307 -12.49 0.11 -16.69
C TYR A 307 -13.15 -0.22 -18.03
N SER A 308 -12.82 -1.36 -18.64
CA SER A 308 -13.63 -1.86 -19.73
C SER A 308 -14.99 -2.30 -19.17
N SER A 309 -16.08 -1.81 -19.77
CA SER A 309 -17.40 -2.28 -19.41
C SER A 309 -17.55 -3.72 -19.91
N ALA A 310 -17.61 -4.67 -18.98
CA ALA A 310 -18.01 -6.03 -19.32
C ALA A 310 -19.37 -5.97 -20.02
N GLN A 311 -19.44 -6.43 -21.27
CA GLN A 311 -20.71 -6.62 -21.96
C GLN A 311 -21.49 -7.67 -21.18
N ILE A 312 -22.44 -7.23 -20.35
CA ILE A 312 -23.41 -8.13 -19.73
C ILE A 312 -24.27 -8.67 -20.86
N ASN A 313 -23.93 -9.87 -21.32
CA ASN A 313 -24.75 -10.59 -22.28
C ASN A 313 -26.04 -11.01 -21.54
N LYS A 314 -27.12 -10.26 -21.74
CA LYS A 314 -28.41 -10.40 -21.03
C LYS A 314 -29.13 -11.75 -21.24
N ASN A 315 -28.50 -12.70 -21.92
CA ASN A 315 -29.08 -13.99 -22.32
C ASN A 315 -28.51 -15.21 -21.57
N LEU A 316 -27.67 -15.03 -20.55
CA LEU A 316 -27.12 -16.14 -19.76
C LEU A 316 -27.99 -16.44 -18.54
N ASP A 317 -28.30 -17.72 -18.36
CA ASP A 317 -29.07 -18.27 -17.23
C ASP A 317 -28.36 -17.96 -15.90
N ILE A 318 -29.12 -17.76 -14.81
CA ILE A 318 -28.62 -17.21 -13.53
C ILE A 318 -27.51 -18.10 -12.90
N SER A 319 -27.43 -19.37 -13.31
CA SER A 319 -26.40 -20.33 -12.92
C SER A 319 -25.04 -20.15 -13.61
N GLU A 320 -24.95 -19.36 -14.68
CA GLU A 320 -23.74 -19.13 -15.48
C GLU A 320 -23.16 -17.71 -15.37
N LEU A 321 -23.62 -16.92 -14.38
CA LEU A 321 -23.00 -15.64 -14.00
C LEU A 321 -21.59 -15.89 -13.42
N LYS A 322 -20.63 -16.23 -14.28
CA LYS A 322 -19.23 -15.96 -14.00
C LYS A 322 -19.13 -14.46 -13.75
N ILE A 323 -18.70 -14.09 -12.55
CA ILE A 323 -18.30 -12.73 -12.21
C ILE A 323 -17.18 -12.37 -13.20
N THR A 324 -17.54 -11.71 -14.31
CA THR A 324 -16.56 -11.12 -15.23
C THR A 324 -15.92 -9.97 -14.48
N ILE A 325 -14.72 -10.22 -13.96
CA ILE A 325 -13.84 -9.18 -13.43
C ILE A 325 -13.63 -8.18 -14.57
N PRO A 326 -13.97 -6.88 -14.40
CA PRO A 326 -13.72 -5.87 -15.42
C PRO A 326 -12.23 -5.89 -15.78
N GLU A 327 -11.91 -5.98 -17.07
CA GLU A 327 -10.53 -5.84 -17.52
C GLU A 327 -10.16 -4.36 -17.38
N VAL A 328 -9.19 -4.07 -16.51
CA VAL A 328 -8.71 -2.71 -16.25
C VAL A 328 -7.51 -2.46 -17.16
N ILE A 329 -7.61 -1.39 -17.95
CA ILE A 329 -6.54 -0.93 -18.83
C ILE A 329 -5.82 0.20 -18.10
N LEU A 330 -4.50 0.04 -17.92
CA LEU A 330 -3.61 1.08 -17.42
C LEU A 330 -2.76 1.58 -18.59
N GLU A 331 -2.93 2.85 -18.93
CA GLU A 331 -2.10 3.51 -19.93
C GLU A 331 -1.07 4.39 -19.21
N ALA A 332 0.22 4.19 -19.51
CA ALA A 332 1.26 5.10 -19.10
C ALA A 332 0.96 6.49 -19.69
N ASN A 333 0.93 7.50 -18.84
CA ASN A 333 0.58 8.85 -19.22
C ASN A 333 1.53 9.82 -18.51
N GLU A 334 2.38 10.47 -19.31
CA GLU A 334 3.42 11.37 -18.82
C GLU A 334 2.83 12.55 -18.03
N ASP A 335 1.66 13.06 -18.41
CA ASP A 335 0.99 14.15 -17.68
C ASP A 335 0.42 13.69 -16.32
N ILE A 336 -0.01 12.43 -16.20
CA ILE A 336 -0.46 11.85 -14.93
C ILE A 336 0.75 11.64 -14.01
N TYR A 337 1.82 11.02 -14.52
CA TYR A 337 3.05 10.80 -13.77
C TYR A 337 3.70 12.12 -13.33
N ASN A 338 3.80 13.12 -14.22
CA ASN A 338 4.31 14.44 -13.86
C ASN A 338 3.47 15.15 -12.79
N ARG A 339 2.14 14.97 -12.79
CA ARG A 339 1.27 15.48 -11.71
C ARG A 339 1.54 14.78 -10.40
N TYR A 340 1.67 13.45 -10.43
CA TYR A 340 2.03 12.64 -9.27
C TYR A 340 3.36 13.12 -8.64
N CYS A 341 4.42 13.25 -9.44
CA CYS A 341 5.73 13.72 -8.96
C CYS A 341 5.65 15.13 -8.36
N LYS A 342 5.00 16.08 -9.04
CA LYS A 342 4.84 17.46 -8.53
C LYS A 342 4.07 17.52 -7.21
N LEU A 343 3.07 16.66 -7.04
CA LEU A 343 2.34 16.56 -5.78
C LEU A 343 3.22 15.97 -4.68
N GLY A 344 3.97 14.90 -4.98
CA GLY A 344 4.94 14.29 -4.08
C GLY A 344 6.00 15.29 -3.61
N GLU A 345 6.62 16.03 -4.54
CA GLU A 345 7.59 17.08 -4.21
C GLU A 345 7.03 18.13 -3.25
N LYS A 346 5.77 18.55 -3.43
CA LYS A 346 5.12 19.51 -2.52
C LYS A 346 4.84 18.93 -1.15
N MET A 347 4.51 17.63 -1.06
CA MET A 347 4.33 16.94 0.21
C MET A 347 5.65 16.85 0.97
N GLU A 348 6.74 16.50 0.29
CA GLU A 348 8.07 16.42 0.92
C GLU A 348 8.63 17.79 1.32
N GLN A 349 8.22 18.87 0.64
CA GLN A 349 8.60 20.25 1.01
C GLN A 349 7.86 20.79 2.24
N ASP A 350 6.64 20.31 2.51
CA ASP A 350 5.76 20.76 3.60
C ASP A 350 5.04 19.58 4.26
N SER A 351 5.76 18.75 5.02
CA SER A 351 5.22 17.49 5.54
C SER A 351 4.44 17.60 6.86
N LYS A 352 4.37 18.77 7.49
CA LYS A 352 3.86 18.90 8.88
C LYS A 352 2.43 18.40 9.05
N GLU A 353 1.55 18.75 8.11
CA GLU A 353 0.16 18.29 8.16
C GLU A 353 0.02 16.84 7.68
N ASP A 354 0.96 16.35 6.87
CA ASP A 354 1.04 14.94 6.48
C ASP A 354 1.36 14.05 7.68
N ASP A 355 2.35 14.44 8.50
CA ASP A 355 2.70 13.73 9.74
C ASP A 355 1.53 13.72 10.73
N VAL A 356 0.87 14.87 10.92
CA VAL A 356 -0.31 14.98 11.79
C VAL A 356 -1.45 14.08 11.30
N PHE A 357 -1.68 14.03 9.99
CA PHE A 357 -2.71 13.17 9.42
C PHE A 357 -2.33 11.69 9.51
N GLU A 358 -1.06 11.34 9.26
CA GLU A 358 -0.56 9.97 9.37
C GLU A 358 -0.78 9.39 10.77
N GLU A 359 -0.51 10.16 11.83
CA GLU A 359 -0.75 9.72 13.20
C GLU A 359 -2.24 9.51 13.50
N LYS A 360 -3.11 10.42 13.06
CA LYS A 360 -4.57 10.26 13.19
C LYS A 360 -5.08 9.02 12.45
N LEU A 361 -4.50 8.73 11.28
CA LEU A 361 -4.81 7.56 10.49
C LEU A 361 -4.38 6.27 11.21
N LYS A 362 -3.17 6.23 11.79
CA LYS A 362 -2.71 5.10 12.63
C LYS A 362 -3.64 4.87 13.83
N GLU A 363 -3.99 5.94 14.55
CA GLU A 363 -4.89 5.86 15.71
C GLU A 363 -6.26 5.27 15.32
N TYR A 364 -6.81 5.69 14.18
CA TYR A 364 -8.11 5.23 13.72
C TYR A 364 -8.09 3.77 13.23
N ILE A 365 -7.05 3.35 12.50
CA ILE A 365 -6.86 1.95 12.10
C ILE A 365 -6.79 1.03 13.33
N GLU A 366 -5.97 1.40 14.32
CA GLU A 366 -5.82 0.61 15.53
C GLU A 366 -7.12 0.52 16.36
N LEU A 367 -7.93 1.59 16.33
CA LEU A 367 -9.25 1.62 16.94
C LEU A 367 -10.21 0.64 16.25
N LEU A 368 -10.25 0.63 14.92
CA LEU A 368 -11.05 -0.33 14.13
C LEU A 368 -10.60 -1.77 14.40
N ARG A 369 -9.28 -2.02 14.43
CA ARG A 369 -8.72 -3.35 14.70
C ARG A 369 -9.15 -3.88 16.08
N LYS A 370 -9.01 -3.05 17.12
CA LYS A 370 -9.49 -3.38 18.49
C LYS A 370 -10.99 -3.62 18.54
N ALA A 371 -11.78 -2.88 17.77
CA ALA A 371 -13.23 -3.09 17.69
C ALA A 371 -13.56 -4.44 17.02
N GLY A 372 -12.86 -4.79 15.94
CA GLY A 372 -12.98 -6.06 15.23
C GLY A 372 -12.56 -7.27 16.08
N GLU A 373 -11.42 -7.19 16.76
CA GLU A 373 -10.91 -8.27 17.64
C GLU A 373 -11.87 -8.59 18.78
N ARG A 374 -12.36 -7.57 19.51
CA ARG A 374 -13.34 -7.74 20.61
C ARG A 374 -14.59 -8.49 20.15
N GLN A 375 -15.00 -8.34 18.89
CA GLN A 375 -16.15 -9.04 18.34
C GLN A 375 -15.84 -10.45 17.85
N ARG A 376 -14.68 -10.70 17.25
CA ARG A 376 -14.26 -12.08 16.92
C ARG A 376 -14.24 -12.95 18.18
N PHE A 377 -13.65 -12.44 19.26
CA PHE A 377 -13.69 -13.09 20.57
C PHE A 377 -15.11 -13.25 21.12
N GLY A 378 -15.97 -12.23 20.99
CA GLY A 378 -17.37 -12.32 21.44
C GLY A 378 -18.20 -13.36 20.66
N LYS A 379 -18.01 -13.44 19.35
CA LYS A 379 -18.70 -14.39 18.47
C LYS A 379 -18.22 -15.82 18.71
N GLU A 380 -16.91 -16.03 18.81
CA GLU A 380 -16.32 -17.32 19.18
C GLU A 380 -16.78 -17.78 20.57
N TYR A 381 -16.81 -16.86 21.55
CA TYR A 381 -17.32 -17.16 22.89
C TYR A 381 -18.82 -17.56 22.86
N ILE A 382 -19.65 -16.85 22.10
CA ILE A 382 -21.07 -17.20 21.95
C ILE A 382 -21.23 -18.55 21.25
N GLU A 383 -20.47 -18.83 20.19
CA GLU A 383 -20.52 -20.10 19.48
C GLU A 383 -20.02 -21.28 20.33
N GLU A 384 -18.93 -21.11 21.09
CA GLU A 384 -18.47 -22.11 22.05
C GLU A 384 -19.48 -22.34 23.17
N THR A 385 -20.10 -21.28 23.66
CA THR A 385 -21.11 -21.34 24.71
C THR A 385 -22.36 -22.05 24.20
N ALA A 386 -22.83 -21.71 23.00
CA ALA A 386 -23.94 -22.40 22.33
C ALA A 386 -23.64 -23.89 22.10
N LYS A 387 -22.42 -24.25 21.67
CA LYS A 387 -21.98 -25.65 21.54
C LYS A 387 -21.97 -26.38 22.88
N LYS A 388 -21.55 -25.74 23.97
CA LYS A 388 -21.59 -26.29 25.34
C LYS A 388 -23.02 -26.50 25.82
N TYR A 389 -23.92 -25.54 25.60
CA TYR A 389 -25.34 -25.66 25.96
C TYR A 389 -26.06 -26.73 25.13
N ALA A 390 -25.81 -26.81 23.83
CA ALA A 390 -26.38 -27.85 22.95
C ALA A 390 -25.94 -29.27 23.37
N LYS A 391 -24.66 -29.46 23.73
CA LYS A 391 -24.17 -30.73 24.31
C LYS A 391 -24.86 -31.09 25.63
N LYS A 392 -25.16 -30.10 26.48
CA LYS A 392 -25.83 -30.31 27.77
C LYS A 392 -27.32 -30.63 27.59
N PHE A 393 -27.98 -30.02 26.60
CA PHE A 393 -29.37 -30.32 26.22
C PHE A 393 -29.51 -31.74 25.67
N ASN A 394 -28.64 -32.16 24.75
CA ASN A 394 -28.66 -33.52 24.19
C ASN A 394 -28.37 -34.62 25.23
N LYS A 395 -27.60 -34.32 26.27
CA LYS A 395 -27.38 -35.25 27.40
C LYS A 395 -28.63 -35.44 28.27
N ASN A 396 -29.45 -34.41 28.44
CA ASN A 396 -30.66 -34.46 29.28
C ASN A 396 -31.87 -35.09 28.56
N VAL A 397 -31.91 -35.07 27.22
CA VAL A 397 -32.97 -35.72 26.43
C VAL A 397 -32.80 -37.25 26.42
N ASN A 398 -31.57 -37.76 26.52
CA ASN A 398 -31.28 -39.20 26.55
C ASN A 398 -31.45 -39.89 27.93
N ILE A 399 -31.91 -39.18 28.97
CA ILE A 399 -32.12 -39.75 30.32
C ILE A 399 -33.62 -39.98 30.63
N LYS A 400 -34.53 -39.72 29.67
CA LYS A 400 -35.99 -39.86 29.85
C LYS A 400 -36.70 -40.75 28.83
N ASN A 401 -36.00 -41.69 28.20
CA ASN A 401 -36.63 -42.80 27.49
C ASN A 401 -36.38 -44.11 28.20
#